data_AF-A0A3Q4GKQ6-F1
#
_entry.id   AF-A0A3Q4GKQ6-F1
#
_cell.length_a   1.000
_cell.length_b   1.000
_cell.length_c   1.000
_cell.angle_alpha   90.00
_cell.angle_beta   90.00
_cell.angle_gamma   90.00
#
_symmetry.space_group_name_H-M   'P 1'
#
loop_
_entity.id
_entity.type
_entity.pdbx_description
1 polymer ?
#
loop_
_entity_poly.entity_id
_entity_poly.type
_entity_poly.pdbx_seq_one_letter_code
_entity_poly.pdbx_strand_id
1 'polypeptide(L)'
;MFPGSSGEQVLTQTPKAQPVVPGQTVSIRCKASSSVSNNLHWYLQKDGESPKLLIYSATNRQSGVSDRFSGSGSGTDYTLTISRVQAEDAGVYYCQHYNTWPFTQ
;
A
#
# COMPACT_ATOMS: atom_id res chain seq x y z
N MET A 1 17.42 -10.72 31.51
CA MET A 1 16.35 -10.04 30.73
C MET A 1 17.01 -9.52 29.46
N PHE A 2 16.87 -10.24 28.34
CA PHE A 2 17.46 -9.86 27.06
C PHE A 2 16.42 -9.06 26.25
N PRO A 3 16.63 -7.78 25.90
CA PRO A 3 15.73 -7.07 25.02
C PRO A 3 16.14 -7.38 23.58
N GLY A 4 15.68 -8.52 23.09
CA GLY A 4 15.99 -9.01 21.75
C GLY A 4 14.75 -9.53 21.04
N SER A 5 13.64 -8.80 21.11
CA SER A 5 12.52 -9.02 20.21
C SER A 5 12.62 -7.95 19.12
N SER A 6 13.16 -8.34 17.96
CA SER A 6 12.98 -7.56 16.75
C SER A 6 11.47 -7.56 16.47
N GLY A 7 10.79 -6.48 16.83
CA GLY A 7 9.35 -6.37 16.62
C GLY A 7 9.05 -6.50 15.13
N GLU A 8 8.26 -7.51 14.77
CA GLU A 8 7.79 -7.68 13.40
C GLU A 8 7.03 -6.41 12.98
N GLN A 9 7.49 -5.75 11.92
CA GLN A 9 6.83 -4.55 11.41
C GLN A 9 5.55 -4.97 10.69
N VAL A 10 4.45 -5.04 11.44
CA VAL A 10 3.11 -5.39 10.92
C VAL A 10 2.46 -4.20 10.20
N LEU A 11 1.82 -4.46 9.06
CA LEU A 11 0.97 -3.52 8.31
C LEU A 11 -0.51 -3.88 8.49
N THR A 12 -1.34 -2.89 8.77
CA THR A 12 -2.80 -3.03 8.87
C THR A 12 -3.47 -2.17 7.80
N GLN A 13 -4.30 -2.79 6.96
CA GLN A 13 -5.04 -2.09 5.90
C GLN A 13 -6.51 -1.88 6.25
N THR A 14 -7.07 -0.76 5.83
CA THR A 14 -8.49 -0.44 6.04
C THR A 14 -9.03 0.40 4.87
N PRO A 15 -10.22 0.10 4.35
CA PRO A 15 -11.08 -1.06 4.69
C PRO A 15 -10.52 -2.39 4.14
N LYS A 16 -10.95 -3.53 4.71
CA LYS A 16 -10.57 -4.87 4.19
C LYS A 16 -11.22 -5.19 2.84
N ALA A 17 -12.45 -4.70 2.64
CA ALA A 17 -13.19 -4.78 1.41
C ALA A 17 -14.14 -3.59 1.34
N GLN A 18 -14.36 -3.04 0.15
CA GLN A 18 -15.26 -1.92 -0.06
C GLN A 18 -15.94 -2.07 -1.43
N PRO A 19 -17.27 -2.10 -1.49
CA PRO A 19 -17.97 -1.96 -2.76
C PRO A 19 -17.80 -0.51 -3.25
N VAL A 20 -17.52 -0.35 -4.54
CA VAL A 20 -17.25 0.97 -5.14
C VAL A 20 -18.08 1.15 -6.38
N VAL A 21 -18.68 2.33 -6.54
CA VAL A 21 -19.38 2.71 -7.77
C VAL A 21 -18.40 3.42 -8.69
N PRO A 22 -18.37 3.10 -10.00
CA PRO A 22 -17.56 3.83 -10.96
C PRO A 22 -17.80 5.35 -10.89
N GLY A 23 -16.73 6.13 -10.99
CA GLY A 23 -16.73 7.59 -10.86
C GLY A 23 -16.48 8.10 -9.44
N GLN A 24 -16.60 7.26 -8.40
CA GLN A 24 -16.29 7.67 -7.03
C GLN A 24 -14.78 7.82 -6.79
N THR A 25 -14.44 8.51 -5.71
CA THR A 25 -13.08 8.54 -5.16
C THR A 25 -13.02 7.62 -3.95
N VAL A 26 -12.01 6.75 -3.91
CA VAL A 26 -11.79 5.84 -2.78
C VAL A 26 -10.41 6.03 -2.19
N SER A 27 -10.31 5.76 -0.90
CA SER A 27 -9.05 5.85 -0.16
C SER A 27 -8.83 4.58 0.65
N ILE A 28 -7.66 3.97 0.50
CA ILE A 28 -7.23 2.79 1.22
C ILE A 28 -6.10 3.22 2.15
N ARG A 29 -6.29 2.98 3.45
CA ARG A 29 -5.28 3.29 4.47
C ARG A 29 -4.42 2.08 4.74
N CYS A 30 -3.13 2.33 4.96
CA CYS A 30 -2.18 1.35 5.46
C CYS A 30 -1.46 1.96 6.67
N LYS A 31 -1.55 1.27 7.81
CA LYS A 31 -0.91 1.67 9.05
C LYS A 31 0.17 0.69 9.44
N ALA A 32 1.40 1.19 9.60
CA ALA A 32 2.52 0.42 10.12
C ALA A 32 2.56 0.49 11.65
N SER A 33 2.92 -0.62 12.28
CA SER A 33 3.12 -0.73 13.74
C SER A 33 4.28 0.13 14.26
N SER A 34 5.25 0.44 13.40
CA SER A 34 6.37 1.33 13.67
C SER A 34 6.72 2.13 12.41
N SER A 35 7.48 3.21 12.57
CA SER A 35 7.81 4.08 11.45
C SER A 35 8.57 3.32 10.37
N VAL A 36 8.06 3.36 9.14
CA VAL A 36 8.74 2.88 7.94
C VAL A 36 9.22 4.00 7.01
N SER A 37 9.32 5.24 7.52
CA SER A 37 9.76 6.41 6.74
C SER A 37 8.92 6.59 5.46
N ASN A 38 9.52 6.64 4.28
CA ASN A 38 8.82 6.61 3.00
C ASN A 38 8.94 5.24 2.32
N ASN A 39 9.43 4.22 3.02
CA ASN A 39 9.78 2.92 2.46
C ASN A 39 8.55 2.00 2.36
N LEU A 40 7.55 2.48 1.62
CA LEU A 40 6.29 1.79 1.37
C LEU A 40 5.94 1.79 -0.11
N HIS A 41 5.39 0.69 -0.57
CA HIS A 41 4.90 0.49 -1.93
C HIS A 41 3.43 0.09 -1.90
N TRP A 42 2.69 0.49 -2.93
CA TRP A 42 1.31 0.09 -3.18
C TRP A 42 1.24 -0.74 -4.44
N TYR A 43 0.51 -1.85 -4.37
CA TYR A 43 0.32 -2.77 -5.47
C TYR A 43 -1.17 -3.02 -5.71
N LEU A 44 -1.49 -3.36 -6.95
CA LEU A 44 -2.76 -3.94 -7.36
C LEU A 44 -2.49 -5.35 -7.89
N GLN A 45 -3.27 -6.31 -7.40
CA GLN A 45 -3.32 -7.66 -7.92
C GLN A 45 -4.74 -7.97 -8.37
N LYS A 46 -4.87 -8.31 -9.66
CA LYS A 46 -6.11 -8.83 -10.24
C LYS A 46 -6.07 -10.36 -10.21
N ASP A 47 -7.25 -10.98 -10.26
CA ASP A 47 -7.37 -12.43 -10.26
C ASP A 47 -6.60 -13.04 -11.43
N GLY A 48 -5.68 -13.97 -11.11
CA GLY A 48 -4.83 -14.63 -12.11
C GLY A 48 -3.66 -13.79 -12.64
N GLU A 49 -3.50 -12.54 -12.21
CA GLU A 49 -2.38 -11.68 -12.61
C GLU A 49 -1.30 -11.60 -11.53
N SER A 50 -0.07 -11.30 -11.95
CA SER A 50 0.98 -10.91 -11.03
C SER A 50 0.71 -9.52 -10.45
N PRO A 51 1.13 -9.27 -9.21
CA PRO A 51 1.29 -7.94 -8.64
C PRO A 51 1.81 -6.85 -9.58
N LYS A 52 1.04 -5.76 -9.72
CA LYS A 52 1.47 -4.55 -10.44
C LYS A 52 1.74 -3.43 -9.46
N LEU A 53 2.94 -2.84 -9.54
CA LEU A 53 3.33 -1.69 -8.73
C LEU A 53 2.58 -0.43 -9.18
N LEU A 54 1.90 0.23 -8.24
CA LEU A 54 1.16 1.47 -8.49
C LEU A 54 1.94 2.70 -8.02
N ILE A 55 2.32 2.69 -6.74
CA ILE A 55 3.02 3.79 -6.08
C ILE A 55 4.24 3.20 -5.36
N TYR A 56 5.40 3.83 -5.53
CA TYR A 56 6.62 3.52 -4.80
C TYR A 56 7.04 4.69 -3.90
N SER A 57 7.89 4.38 -2.92
CA SER A 57 8.36 5.34 -1.91
C SER A 57 7.24 6.23 -1.32
N ALA A 58 6.12 5.61 -0.95
CA ALA A 58 4.88 6.19 -0.41
C ALA A 58 4.10 7.15 -1.34
N THR A 59 4.77 7.95 -2.17
CA THR A 59 4.15 9.05 -2.92
C THR A 59 4.39 9.00 -4.43
N ASN A 60 5.43 8.30 -4.90
CA ASN A 60 5.84 8.36 -6.30
C ASN A 60 5.03 7.38 -7.14
N ARG A 61 4.30 7.89 -8.13
CA ARG A 61 3.53 7.04 -9.04
C ARG A 61 4.45 6.35 -10.04
N GLN A 62 4.27 5.04 -10.23
CA GLN A 62 5.02 4.26 -11.21
C GLN A 62 4.69 4.71 -12.64
N SER A 63 5.68 4.67 -13.53
CA SER A 63 5.48 5.02 -14.94
C SER A 63 4.43 4.13 -15.61
N GLY A 64 3.55 4.73 -16.41
CA GLY A 64 2.42 4.05 -17.06
C GLY A 64 1.17 3.87 -16.18
N VAL A 65 1.23 4.20 -14.89
CA VAL A 65 0.05 4.21 -14.01
C VAL A 65 -0.74 5.51 -14.21
N SER A 66 -2.08 5.38 -14.29
CA SER A 66 -2.98 6.52 -14.47
C SER A 66 -2.82 7.57 -13.37
N ASP A 67 -2.95 8.84 -13.75
CA ASP A 67 -2.97 10.00 -12.85
C ASP A 67 -4.07 9.95 -11.78
N ARG A 68 -5.09 9.11 -11.99
CA ARG A 68 -6.16 8.82 -11.03
C ARG A 68 -5.65 8.26 -9.72
N PHE A 69 -4.49 7.59 -9.74
CA PHE A 69 -3.84 7.01 -8.56
C PHE A 69 -2.85 8.00 -7.93
N SER A 70 -2.94 8.14 -6.61
CA SER A 70 -2.01 8.95 -5.82
C SER A 70 -1.74 8.30 -4.47
N GLY A 71 -0.47 8.28 -4.04
CA GLY A 71 -0.09 7.88 -2.69
C GLY A 71 0.27 9.09 -1.83
N SER A 72 0.07 8.95 -0.52
CA SER A 72 0.38 9.96 0.48
C SER A 72 0.74 9.30 1.81
N GLY A 73 1.40 10.07 2.68
CA GLY A 73 1.77 9.64 4.03
C GLY A 73 3.25 9.33 4.19
N SER A 74 3.65 9.14 5.44
CA SER A 74 5.02 8.86 5.87
C SER A 74 5.02 8.35 7.30
N GLY A 75 6.12 7.74 7.73
CA GLY A 75 6.26 7.23 9.09
C GLY A 75 5.38 6.01 9.32
N THR A 76 4.20 6.18 9.91
CA THR A 76 3.31 5.07 10.28
C THR A 76 2.02 5.02 9.49
N ASP A 77 1.62 6.10 8.84
CA ASP A 77 0.28 6.23 8.27
C ASP A 77 0.37 6.63 6.79
N TYR A 78 -0.22 5.79 5.94
CA TYR A 78 -0.17 5.89 4.49
C TYR A 78 -1.56 5.77 3.89
N THR A 79 -1.80 6.46 2.79
CA THR A 79 -3.07 6.41 2.07
C THR A 79 -2.83 6.32 0.57
N LEU A 80 -3.43 5.32 -0.05
CA LEU A 80 -3.64 5.26 -1.50
C LEU A 80 -5.00 5.86 -1.81
N THR A 81 -5.05 6.82 -2.72
CA THR A 81 -6.30 7.40 -3.23
C THR A 81 -6.43 7.09 -4.70
N ILE A 82 -7.63 6.66 -5.10
CA ILE A 82 -8.01 6.39 -6.48
C ILE A 82 -9.20 7.30 -6.79
N SER A 83 -8.98 8.28 -7.65
CA SER A 83 -10.03 9.20 -8.09
C SER A 83 -10.75 8.66 -9.32
N ARG A 84 -12.05 8.97 -9.46
CA ARG A 84 -12.85 8.57 -10.64
C ARG A 84 -12.69 7.07 -10.95
N VAL A 85 -12.93 6.21 -9.97
CA VAL A 85 -12.75 4.75 -10.06
C VAL A 85 -13.44 4.20 -11.31
N GLN A 86 -12.82 3.22 -11.96
CA GLN A 86 -13.33 2.55 -13.14
C GLN A 86 -13.48 1.04 -12.88
N ALA A 87 -14.21 0.33 -13.74
CA ALA A 87 -14.47 -1.10 -13.54
C ALA A 87 -13.17 -1.93 -13.55
N GLU A 88 -12.19 -1.50 -14.33
CA GLU A 88 -10.85 -2.08 -14.41
C GLU A 88 -9.99 -1.89 -13.16
N ASP A 89 -10.39 -1.04 -12.21
CA ASP A 89 -9.70 -0.88 -10.93
C ASP A 89 -10.10 -1.95 -9.91
N ALA A 90 -11.05 -2.83 -10.24
CA ALA A 90 -11.41 -3.94 -9.37
C ALA A 90 -10.21 -4.88 -9.16
N GLY A 91 -9.90 -5.17 -7.90
CA GLY A 91 -8.86 -6.11 -7.50
C GLY A 91 -8.45 -5.96 -6.04
N VAL A 92 -7.40 -6.69 -5.67
CA VAL A 92 -6.83 -6.67 -4.33
C VAL A 92 -5.69 -5.66 -4.28
N TYR A 93 -5.80 -4.72 -3.36
CA TYR A 93 -4.78 -3.71 -3.10
C TYR A 93 -4.01 -4.03 -1.84
N TYR A 94 -2.69 -3.95 -1.91
CA TYR A 94 -1.86 -4.16 -0.73
C TYR A 94 -0.71 -3.18 -0.64
N CYS A 95 -0.37 -2.84 0.60
CA CYS A 95 0.82 -2.08 0.93
C CYS A 95 1.92 -3.03 1.39
N GLN A 96 3.16 -2.71 1.05
CA GLN A 96 4.34 -3.46 1.49
C GLN A 96 5.45 -2.49 1.88
N HIS A 97 6.13 -2.78 2.98
CA HIS A 97 7.31 -2.06 3.42
C HIS A 97 8.56 -2.91 3.20
N TYR A 98 9.71 -2.25 2.99
CA TYR A 98 10.99 -2.90 2.71
C TYR A 98 12.08 -2.53 3.72
N ASN A 99 11.70 -2.12 4.93
CA ASN A 99 12.68 -1.72 5.96
C ASN A 99 13.33 -2.88 6.70
N THR A 100 12.68 -4.03 6.74
CA THR A 100 13.24 -5.22 7.38
C THR A 100 13.87 -6.14 6.36
N TRP A 101 15.20 -6.16 6.37
CA TRP A 101 15.99 -7.28 5.89
C TRP A 101 16.11 -8.25 7.07
N PRO A 102 15.42 -9.40 7.10
CA PRO A 102 15.74 -10.40 8.11
C PRO A 102 17.21 -10.77 7.91
N PHE A 103 18.07 -10.47 8.89
CA PHE A 103 19.41 -11.03 8.91
C PHE A 103 19.23 -12.55 8.91
N THR A 104 19.74 -13.22 7.88
CA THR A 104 19.86 -14.69 7.88
C THR A 104 20.75 -15.08 9.05
N GLN A 105 20.24 -15.94 9.93
CA GLN A 105 21.04 -16.58 10.98
C GLN A 105 21.76 -17.80 10.40
#